data_AF-A0A2V9YFA2-F1
#
_entry.id   AF-A0A2V9YFA2-F1
#
_cell.length_a   1.000
_cell.length_b   1.000
_cell.length_c   1.000
_cell.angle_alpha   90.00
_cell.angle_beta   90.00
_cell.angle_gamma   90.00
#
_symmetry.space_group_name_H-M   'P 1'
#
loop_
_entity.id
_entity.type
_entity.pdbx_description
1 polymer ?
#
loop_
_entity_poly.entity_id
_entity_poly.type
_entity_poly.pdbx_seq_one_letter_code
_entity_poly.pdbx_strand_id
1 'polypeptide(L)' 'MSGDNDPYLLTAALDGNWNVLVRNKFLNGRVSEQTLADGEVYRYEYQFNGAEVIRTTVTLPSGEKKEFFFHDGILTDQK' A
#
# COMPACT_ATOMS: atom_id res chain seq x y z
N MET A 1 -21.43 -5.14 -4.44
CA MET A 1 -21.30 -4.14 -3.38
C MET A 1 -20.65 -2.93 -4.01
N SER A 2 -21.35 -1.80 -4.11
CA SER A 2 -20.80 -0.56 -4.64
C SER A 2 -19.71 -0.09 -3.68
N GLY A 3 -18.47 -0.11 -4.15
CA GLY A 3 -17.32 0.39 -3.41
C GLY A 3 -17.41 1.90 -3.35
N ASP A 4 -18.01 2.41 -2.28
CA ASP A 4 -17.85 3.82 -1.92
C ASP A 4 -16.37 4.03 -1.60
N ASN A 5 -15.63 4.52 -2.61
CA ASN A 5 -14.28 4.99 -2.39
C ASN A 5 -14.38 6.15 -1.42
N ASP A 6 -13.81 5.99 -0.23
CA ASP A 6 -13.66 7.08 0.73
C ASP A 6 -12.98 8.26 0.01
N PRO A 7 -13.65 9.43 -0.10
CA PRO A 7 -13.16 10.55 -0.89
C PRO A 7 -11.88 11.17 -0.32
N TYR A 8 -11.49 10.80 0.91
CA TYR A 8 -10.29 11.30 1.57
C TYR A 8 -9.06 10.41 1.33
N LEU A 9 -9.19 9.34 0.56
CA LEU A 9 -8.04 8.50 0.19
C LEU A 9 -7.16 9.21 -0.84
N LEU A 10 -5.85 9.26 -0.56
CA LEU A 10 -4.84 9.75 -1.50
C LEU A 10 -4.67 8.76 -2.66
N THR A 11 -5.57 8.81 -3.64
CA THR A 11 -5.59 7.92 -4.81
C THR A 11 -4.57 8.29 -5.87
N ALA A 12 -4.13 9.55 -5.92
CA ALA A 12 -3.02 10.00 -6.74
C ALA A 12 -2.33 11.23 -6.14
N ALA A 13 -1.03 11.36 -6.38
CA ALA A 13 -0.31 12.62 -6.24
C ALA A 13 0.28 13.04 -7.59
N LEU A 14 0.24 14.35 -7.85
CA LEU A 14 0.70 14.95 -9.09
C LEU A 14 1.74 16.04 -8.79
N ASP A 15 2.61 16.31 -9.75
CA ASP A 15 3.52 17.47 -9.70
C ASP A 15 2.80 18.77 -10.11
N GLY A 16 3.51 19.90 -10.07
CA GLY A 16 2.97 21.21 -10.47
C GLY A 16 2.59 21.34 -11.95
N ASN A 17 2.94 20.35 -12.77
CA ASN A 17 2.63 20.28 -14.20
C ASN A 17 1.56 19.23 -14.51
N TRP A 18 0.88 18.69 -13.50
CA TRP A 18 -0.14 17.64 -13.63
C TRP A 18 0.40 16.29 -14.12
N ASN A 19 1.70 16.04 -14.02
CA ASN A 19 2.23 14.70 -14.21
C ASN A 19 1.96 13.87 -12.95
N VAL A 20 1.55 12.62 -13.14
CA VAL A 20 1.28 11.72 -12.02
C VAL A 20 2.59 11.19 -11.45
N LEU A 21 2.80 11.41 -10.16
CA LEU A 21 3.96 10.90 -9.41
C LEU A 21 3.69 9.52 -8.82
N VAL A 22 2.47 9.30 -8.35
CA VAL A 22 2.03 8.02 -7.77
C VAL A 22 0.52 7.86 -7.89
N ARG A 23 0.06 6.62 -8.08
CA ARG A 23 -1.35 6.22 -7.92
C ARG A 23 -1.47 5.11 -6.89
N ASN A 24 -2.47 5.20 -6.03
CA ASN A 24 -2.79 4.17 -5.03
C ASN A 24 -4.17 3.59 -5.30
N LYS A 25 -4.28 2.26 -5.24
CA LYS A 25 -5.55 1.56 -5.09
C LYS A 25 -5.69 1.14 -3.63
N PHE A 26 -6.92 1.11 -3.15
CA PHE A 26 -7.22 0.76 -1.77
C PHE A 26 -8.12 -0.47 -1.70
N LEU A 27 -7.93 -1.26 -0.66
CA LEU A 27 -8.79 -2.36 -0.26
C LEU A 27 -8.97 -2.27 1.26
N ASN A 28 -10.23 -2.28 1.73
CA ASN A 28 -10.56 -2.19 3.15
C ASN A 28 -9.88 -1.01 3.87
N GLY A 29 -9.81 0.15 3.20
CA GLY A 29 -9.21 1.38 3.74
C GLY A 29 -7.69 1.40 3.79
N ARG A 30 -6.99 0.43 3.19
CA ARG A 30 -5.51 0.38 3.13
C ARG A 30 -5.04 0.27 1.68
N VAL A 31 -3.84 0.78 1.39
CA VAL A 31 -3.26 0.72 0.05
C VAL A 31 -3.02 -0.74 -0.33
N SER A 32 -3.62 -1.22 -1.42
CA SER A 32 -3.40 -2.57 -1.94
C SER A 32 -2.41 -2.61 -3.11
N GLU A 33 -2.34 -1.53 -3.89
CA GLU A 33 -1.43 -1.38 -5.01
C GLU A 33 -0.95 0.08 -5.10
N GLN A 34 0.34 0.27 -5.34
CA GLN A 34 0.95 1.57 -5.61
C GLN A 34 1.69 1.52 -6.95
N THR A 35 1.36 2.44 -7.86
CA THR A 35 2.04 2.59 -9.15
C THR A 35 2.82 3.90 -9.15
N LEU A 36 4.13 3.82 -9.39
CA LEU A 36 5.00 4.99 -9.48
C LEU A 36 4.94 5.64 -10.87
N ALA A 37 5.56 6.81 -11.00
CA ALA A 37 5.58 7.59 -12.25
C ALA A 37 6.19 6.82 -13.44
N ASP A 38 7.16 5.94 -13.17
CA ASP A 38 7.82 5.08 -14.16
C ASP A 38 7.01 3.82 -14.52
N GLY A 39 5.85 3.62 -13.88
CA GLY A 39 4.98 2.47 -14.09
C GLY A 39 5.32 1.26 -13.23
N GLU A 40 6.34 1.34 -12.36
CA GLU A 40 6.63 0.28 -11.40
C GLU A 40 5.46 0.09 -10.43
N VAL A 41 5.12 -1.17 -10.13
CA VAL A 41 3.96 -1.51 -9.31
C VAL A 41 4.35 -2.33 -8.08
N TYR A 42 4.02 -1.78 -6.92
CA TYR A 42 4.13 -2.42 -5.63
C TYR A 42 2.76 -2.93 -5.19
N ARG A 43 2.71 -4.13 -4.60
CA ARG A 43 1.48 -4.72 -4.06
C ARG A 43 1.63 -5.04 -2.59
N TYR A 44 0.59 -4.74 -1.83
CA TYR A 44 0.62 -4.84 -0.37
C TYR A 44 -0.44 -5.83 0.10
N GLU A 45 0.00 -6.75 0.96
CA GLU A 45 -0.86 -7.73 1.64
C GLU A 45 -0.68 -7.54 3.15
N TYR A 46 -1.78 -7.39 3.87
CA TYR A 46 -1.78 -7.13 5.31
C TYR A 46 -2.33 -8.32 6.08
N GLN A 47 -1.62 -8.74 7.12
CA GLN A 47 -2.09 -9.73 8.08
C GLN A 47 -2.40 -9.05 9.40
N PHE A 48 -3.51 -9.47 10.01
CA PHE A 48 -4.07 -8.84 11.20
C PHE A 48 -4.14 -9.79 12.39
N ASN A 49 -4.01 -9.24 13.59
CA ASN A 49 -4.44 -9.83 14.85
C ASN A 49 -5.49 -8.90 15.48
N GLY A 50 -6.77 -9.26 15.39
CA GLY A 50 -7.85 -8.33 15.70
C GLY A 50 -7.82 -7.10 14.77
N ALA A 51 -7.70 -5.91 15.35
CA ALA A 51 -7.60 -4.65 14.59
C ALA A 51 -6.15 -4.25 14.24
N GLU A 52 -5.17 -4.95 14.82
CA GLU A 52 -3.75 -4.63 14.66
C GLU A 52 -3.19 -5.27 13.37
N VAL A 53 -2.40 -4.52 12.61
CA VAL A 53 -1.57 -5.08 11.54
C VAL A 53 -0.31 -5.66 12.17
N ILE A 54 -0.14 -6.97 12.09
CA ILE A 54 1.03 -7.67 12.63
C ILE A 54 2.09 -7.96 11.57
N ARG A 55 1.69 -7.95 10.28
CA ARG A 55 2.60 -8.15 9.17
C ARG A 55 2.11 -7.44 7.91
N THR A 56 3.03 -6.85 7.17
CA THR A 56 2.81 -6.37 5.80
C THR A 56 3.76 -7.11 4.87
N THR A 57 3.23 -7.70 3.80
CA THR A 57 4.04 -8.26 2.71
C THR A 57 3.98 -7.30 1.53
N VAL A 58 5.13 -6.88 1.03
CA VAL A 58 5.27 -6.01 -0.14
C VAL A 58 5.85 -6.83 -1.27
N THR A 59 5.09 -7.01 -2.35
CA THR A 59 5.60 -7.56 -3.60
C THR A 59 6.16 -6.40 -4.42
N LEU A 60 7.46 -6.44 -4.68
CA LEU A 60 8.19 -5.47 -5.48
C LEU A 60 7.87 -5.62 -6.97
N PRO A 61 8.21 -4.62 -7.82
CA PRO A 61 8.05 -4.71 -9.27
C PRO A 61 8.77 -5.92 -9.88
N SER A 62 9.87 -6.35 -9.28
CA SER A 62 10.63 -7.55 -9.66
C SER A 62 9.90 -8.87 -9.36
N GLY A 63 8.83 -8.84 -8.56
CA GLY A 63 8.15 -10.01 -8.02
C GLY A 63 8.74 -10.52 -6.70
N GLU A 64 9.88 -9.99 -6.25
CA GLU A 64 10.44 -10.27 -4.93
C GLU A 64 9.46 -9.82 -3.84
N LYS A 65 9.35 -10.61 -2.77
CA LYS A 65 8.52 -10.28 -1.61
C LYS A 65 9.39 -9.88 -0.44
N LYS A 66 9.04 -8.75 0.17
CA LYS A 66 9.59 -8.30 1.46
C LYS A 66 8.52 -8.36 2.53
N GLU A 67 8.88 -8.83 3.70
CA GLU A 67 7.98 -8.98 4.83
C GLU A 67 8.39 -8.03 5.95
N PHE A 68 7.43 -7.31 6.53
CA PHE A 68 7.63 -6.40 7.65
C PHE A 68 6.73 -6.85 8.79
N PHE A 69 7.28 -7.03 9.98
CA PHE A 69 6.58 -7.52 11.17
C PHE A 69 6.42 -6.41 12.20
N PHE A 70 5.27 -6.38 12.86
CA PHE A 70 4.91 -5.31 13.78
C PHE A 70 4.40 -5.85 15.12
N HIS A 71 4.64 -5.08 16.18
CA HIS A 71 4.04 -5.27 17.49
C HIS A 71 3.68 -3.90 18.08
N ASP A 72 2.42 -3.72 18.46
CA ASP A 72 1.84 -2.45 18.90
C ASP A 72 2.11 -1.29 17.91
N GLY A 73 2.06 -1.62 16.62
CA GLY A 73 2.33 -0.68 15.52
C GLY A 73 3.81 -0.33 15.30
N ILE A 74 4.73 -0.92 16.07
CA ILE A 74 6.17 -0.72 15.95
C ILE A 74 6.76 -1.83 15.08
N LEU A 75 7.60 -1.47 14.09
CA LEU A 75 8.34 -2.44 13.29
C LEU A 75 9.35 -3.20 14.16
N THR A 76 9.27 -4.53 14.18
CA THR A 76 10.13 -5.38 15.02
C THR A 76 11.09 -6.25 14.21
N ASP A 77 10.73 -6.62 12.98
CA ASP A 77 11.56 -7.45 12.09
C ASP A 77 11.24 -7.18 10.62
N GLN A 78 12.19 -7.49 9.73
CA GLN A 78 12.00 -7.44 8.27
C GLN A 78 12.78 -8.55 7.57
N LYS A 79 12.18 -9.17 6.55
CA LYS A 79 12.75 -10.30 5.78
C LYS A 79 12.59 -10.12 4.29
#